data_AF-A0A9Q0QHM0-F1
#
_entry.id   AF-A0A9Q0QHM0-F1
#
_cell.length_a   1.000
_cell.length_b   1.000
_cell.length_c   1.000
_cell.angle_alpha   90.00
_cell.angle_beta   90.00
_cell.angle_gamma   90.00
#
_symmetry.space_group_name_H-M   'P 1'
#
loop_
_entity.id
_entity.type
_entity.pdbx_description
1 polymer ?
#
loop_
_entity_poly.entity_id
_entity_poly.type
_entity_poly.pdbx_seq_one_letter_code
_entity_poly.pdbx_strand_id
1 'polypeptide(L)'
;MPADIVGDTIEVDEQLYEAVDFLLTLQSENGGFSAWEPATSPQWMEMLNPTEVFGGVMVETEYVECTTSIIQALALVTHLHPEHRRKEIETSVAKEATHYVENAQMADGSWYGNWGICYTYAAYLVLRALAAVGKTRRNSEAVCIGCDFLLSKQLESGGWGESYLSCRNLVNLFTFN
;
A
#
# COMPACT_ATOMS: atom_id res chain seq x y z
N MET A 1 -31.45 -11.17 12.59
CA MET A 1 -32.29 -12.11 11.82
C MET A 1 -32.24 -13.47 12.49
N PRO A 2 -33.25 -14.34 12.33
CA PRO A 2 -33.26 -15.69 12.89
C PRO A 2 -32.08 -16.54 12.37
N ALA A 3 -31.40 -17.30 13.25
CA ALA A 3 -30.19 -18.07 12.93
C ALA A 3 -30.42 -19.19 11.89
N ASP A 4 -31.64 -19.68 11.77
CA ASP A 4 -32.12 -20.59 10.72
C ASP A 4 -32.09 -19.96 9.30
N ILE A 5 -32.00 -18.63 9.21
CA ILE A 5 -31.93 -17.89 7.94
C ILE A 5 -30.50 -17.44 7.63
N VAL A 6 -29.68 -17.14 8.65
CA VAL A 6 -28.34 -16.53 8.48
C VAL A 6 -27.17 -17.38 8.98
N GLY A 7 -27.41 -18.56 9.56
CA GLY A 7 -26.38 -19.40 10.17
C GLY A 7 -26.05 -19.01 11.61
N ASP A 8 -25.11 -19.76 12.20
CA ASP A 8 -24.58 -19.46 13.54
C ASP A 8 -23.80 -18.14 13.53
N THR A 9 -23.77 -17.47 14.69
CA THR A 9 -22.98 -16.25 14.84
C THR A 9 -21.51 -16.64 14.83
N ILE A 10 -20.78 -16.24 13.78
CA ILE A 10 -19.34 -16.44 13.72
C ILE A 10 -18.70 -15.56 14.81
N GLU A 11 -17.79 -16.14 15.59
CA GLU A 11 -17.03 -15.34 16.56
C GLU A 11 -16.16 -14.32 15.81
N VAL A 12 -16.13 -13.08 16.30
CA VAL A 12 -15.43 -11.96 15.63
C VAL A 12 -13.96 -12.30 15.34
N ASP A 13 -13.34 -13.09 16.21
CA ASP A 13 -11.96 -13.54 16.06
C ASP A 13 -11.77 -14.52 14.89
N GLU A 14 -12.75 -15.38 14.61
CA GLU A 14 -12.66 -16.35 13.51
C GLU A 14 -12.69 -15.64 12.15
N GLN A 15 -13.60 -14.67 11.96
CA GLN A 15 -13.63 -13.86 10.73
C GLN A 15 -12.38 -13.00 10.56
N LEU A 16 -11.83 -12.49 11.67
CA LEU A 16 -10.59 -11.73 11.64
C LEU A 16 -9.42 -12.60 11.19
N TYR A 17 -9.31 -13.83 11.69
CA TYR A 17 -8.25 -14.77 11.32
C TYR A 17 -8.38 -15.23 9.87
N GLU A 18 -9.59 -15.49 9.38
CA GLU A 18 -9.83 -15.77 7.95
C GLU A 18 -9.41 -14.59 7.07
N ALA A 19 -9.68 -13.35 7.50
CA ALA A 19 -9.24 -12.16 6.79
C ALA A 19 -7.70 -12.05 6.76
N VAL A 20 -7.02 -12.34 7.87
CA VAL A 20 -5.55 -12.38 7.93
C VAL A 20 -5.00 -13.43 6.96
N ASP A 21 -5.59 -14.62 6.96
CA ASP A 21 -5.18 -15.70 6.06
C ASP A 21 -5.36 -15.30 4.60
N PHE A 22 -6.50 -14.69 4.25
CA PHE A 22 -6.73 -14.16 2.91
C PHE A 22 -5.70 -13.10 2.52
N LEU A 23 -5.45 -12.10 3.37
CA LEU A 23 -4.48 -11.05 3.06
C LEU A 23 -3.09 -11.63 2.79
N LEU A 24 -2.65 -12.60 3.58
CA LEU A 24 -1.34 -13.26 3.41
C LEU A 24 -1.24 -14.04 2.08
N THR A 25 -2.35 -14.45 1.48
CA THR A 25 -2.33 -15.12 0.15
C THR A 25 -2.08 -14.16 -1.01
N LEU A 26 -2.28 -12.86 -0.80
CA LEU A 26 -2.11 -11.83 -1.83
C LEU A 26 -0.67 -11.32 -1.94
N GLN A 27 0.24 -11.78 -1.08
CA GLN A 27 1.63 -11.34 -1.10
C GLN A 27 2.40 -12.02 -2.24
N SER A 28 3.06 -11.21 -3.06
CA SER A 28 3.97 -11.69 -4.11
C SER A 28 5.39 -11.87 -3.58
N GLU A 29 6.23 -12.58 -4.35
CA GLU A 29 7.63 -12.85 -3.98
C GLU A 29 8.49 -11.58 -3.78
N ASN A 30 8.10 -10.46 -4.39
CA ASN A 30 8.77 -9.17 -4.20
C ASN A 30 8.36 -8.47 -2.88
N GLY A 31 7.45 -9.07 -2.10
CA GLY A 31 6.94 -8.59 -0.83
C GLY A 31 5.73 -7.67 -0.93
N GLY A 32 5.37 -7.21 -2.12
CA GLY A 32 4.19 -6.38 -2.36
C GLY A 32 2.89 -7.17 -2.31
N PHE A 33 1.78 -6.45 -2.14
CA PHE A 33 0.43 -7.01 -2.20
C PHE A 33 -0.37 -6.38 -3.34
N SER A 34 -1.18 -7.20 -3.98
CA SER A 34 -2.13 -6.81 -5.02
C SER A 34 -3.47 -6.34 -4.46
N ALA A 35 -4.36 -5.88 -5.35
CA ALA A 35 -5.68 -5.39 -4.97
C ALA A 35 -6.72 -6.51 -4.81
N TRP A 36 -6.79 -7.44 -5.77
CA TRP A 36 -7.90 -8.39 -5.86
C TRP A 36 -7.48 -9.85 -5.77
N GLU A 37 -6.39 -10.20 -6.44
CA GLU A 37 -5.93 -11.59 -6.57
C GLU A 37 -4.40 -11.67 -6.63
N PRO A 38 -3.78 -12.84 -6.39
CA PRO A 38 -2.34 -12.96 -6.51
C PRO A 38 -1.85 -12.56 -7.92
N ALA A 39 -0.88 -11.65 -7.97
CA ALA A 39 -0.29 -11.11 -9.20
C ALA A 39 0.62 -12.14 -9.91
N THR A 40 0.01 -13.17 -10.47
CA THR A 40 0.70 -14.31 -11.11
C THR A 40 0.87 -14.16 -12.63
N SER A 41 0.13 -13.20 -13.20
CA SER A 41 0.13 -12.95 -14.63
C SER A 41 1.44 -12.26 -15.08
N PRO A 42 2.08 -12.71 -16.16
CA PRO A 42 3.30 -12.07 -16.63
C PRO A 42 3.04 -10.67 -17.20
N GLN A 43 3.87 -9.72 -16.79
CA GLN A 43 3.76 -8.29 -17.12
C GLN A 43 3.73 -7.98 -18.63
N TRP A 44 4.31 -8.84 -19.48
CA TRP A 44 4.29 -8.65 -20.94
C TRP A 44 2.86 -8.68 -21.53
N MET A 45 1.87 -9.26 -20.84
CA MET A 45 0.48 -9.27 -21.31
C MET A 45 -0.13 -7.87 -21.36
N GLU A 46 0.44 -6.88 -20.68
CA GLU A 46 0.05 -5.47 -20.85
C GLU A 46 0.30 -4.97 -22.29
N MET A 47 1.20 -5.60 -23.05
CA MET A 47 1.38 -5.32 -24.49
C MET A 47 0.14 -5.66 -25.34
N LEU A 48 -0.77 -6.49 -24.80
CA LEU A 48 -2.00 -6.89 -25.46
C LEU A 48 -3.18 -5.96 -25.12
N ASN A 49 -2.95 -4.90 -24.34
CA ASN A 49 -3.98 -3.97 -23.90
C ASN A 49 -4.67 -3.28 -25.10
N PRO A 50 -5.97 -3.54 -25.34
CA PRO A 50 -6.69 -2.98 -26.48
C PRO A 50 -7.54 -1.76 -26.10
N THR A 51 -7.39 -1.20 -24.90
CA THR A 51 -8.33 -0.19 -24.39
C THR A 51 -8.02 1.24 -24.83
N GLU A 52 -6.84 1.47 -25.41
CA GLU A 52 -6.26 2.73 -25.91
C GLU A 52 -6.16 3.92 -24.93
N VAL A 53 -7.04 4.01 -23.93
CA VAL A 53 -7.19 5.14 -23.00
C VAL A 53 -6.82 4.78 -21.55
N PHE A 54 -6.69 3.48 -21.24
CA PHE A 54 -6.28 3.00 -19.92
C PHE A 54 -4.97 2.22 -20.01
N GLY A 55 -4.14 2.32 -18.98
CA GLY A 55 -2.92 1.53 -18.83
C GLY A 55 -2.90 0.78 -17.51
N GLY A 56 -2.21 -0.35 -17.46
CA GLY A 56 -2.14 -1.20 -16.26
C GLY A 56 -3.46 -1.90 -15.98
N VAL A 57 -4.11 -2.42 -17.02
CA VAL A 57 -5.46 -3.03 -16.92
C VAL A 57 -5.48 -4.51 -17.28
N MET A 58 -4.42 -5.04 -17.88
CA MET A 58 -4.41 -6.43 -18.36
C MET A 58 -4.02 -7.42 -17.28
N VAL A 59 -3.18 -6.99 -16.35
CA VAL A 59 -2.60 -7.85 -15.33
C VAL A 59 -2.74 -7.22 -13.96
N GLU A 60 -3.04 -8.06 -12.98
CA GLU A 60 -2.93 -7.68 -11.58
C GLU A 60 -1.45 -7.51 -11.21
N THR A 61 -1.16 -6.50 -10.40
CA THR A 61 0.19 -6.19 -9.92
C THR A 61 0.14 -5.81 -8.46
N GLU A 62 1.30 -5.79 -7.80
CA GLU A 62 1.39 -5.24 -6.46
C GLU A 62 1.34 -3.72 -6.50
N TYR A 63 0.70 -3.12 -5.50
CA TYR A 63 0.59 -1.67 -5.35
C TYR A 63 1.12 -1.22 -3.99
N VAL A 64 1.71 -0.03 -3.96
CA VAL A 64 2.18 0.60 -2.72
C VAL A 64 1.01 0.78 -1.75
N GLU A 65 -0.17 1.15 -2.22
CA GLU A 65 -1.34 1.42 -1.37
C GLU A 65 -1.92 0.16 -0.75
N CYS A 66 -2.02 -0.93 -1.53
CA CYS A 66 -2.45 -2.23 -1.05
C CYS A 66 -1.48 -2.75 0.00
N THR A 67 -0.18 -2.71 -0.31
CA THR A 67 0.89 -3.14 0.58
C THR A 67 0.88 -2.36 1.90
N THR A 68 0.79 -1.03 1.84
CA THR A 68 0.79 -0.16 3.04
C THR A 68 -0.47 -0.30 3.88
N SER A 69 -1.62 -0.58 3.26
CA SER A 69 -2.87 -0.84 3.97
C SER A 69 -2.80 -2.16 4.73
N ILE A 70 -2.27 -3.21 4.09
CA ILE A 70 -2.10 -4.53 4.70
C ILE A 70 -1.04 -4.50 5.81
N ILE A 71 0.07 -3.78 5.64
CA ILE A 71 1.06 -3.54 6.71
C ILE A 71 0.36 -2.97 7.96
N GLN A 72 -0.45 -1.93 7.80
CA GLN A 72 -1.15 -1.31 8.93
C GLN A 72 -2.16 -2.25 9.59
N ALA A 73 -2.94 -2.99 8.77
CA ALA A 73 -3.92 -3.95 9.27
C ALA A 73 -3.25 -5.08 10.06
N LEU A 74 -2.21 -5.71 9.50
CA LEU A 74 -1.50 -6.81 10.13
C LEU A 74 -0.68 -6.36 11.35
N ALA A 75 -0.12 -5.14 11.35
CA ALA A 75 0.52 -4.56 12.53
C ALA A 75 -0.49 -4.37 13.67
N LEU A 76 -1.70 -3.91 13.37
CA LEU A 76 -2.78 -3.78 14.35
C LEU A 76 -3.24 -5.14 14.88
N VAL A 77 -3.43 -6.14 14.00
CA VAL A 77 -3.76 -7.51 14.40
C VAL A 77 -2.68 -8.08 15.31
N THR A 78 -1.40 -7.91 14.99
CA THR A 78 -0.30 -8.39 15.84
C THR A 78 -0.33 -7.77 17.24
N HIS A 79 -0.77 -6.51 17.35
CA HIS A 79 -0.93 -5.85 18.64
C HIS A 79 -2.10 -6.40 19.46
N LEU A 80 -3.24 -6.66 18.81
CA LEU A 80 -4.48 -7.09 19.45
C LEU A 80 -4.55 -8.61 19.69
N HIS A 81 -4.00 -9.40 18.78
CA HIS A 81 -3.99 -10.87 18.75
C HIS A 81 -2.55 -11.39 18.65
N PRO A 82 -1.72 -11.15 19.68
CA PRO A 82 -0.27 -11.40 19.65
C PRO A 82 0.14 -12.81 19.24
N GLU A 83 -0.65 -13.83 19.57
CA GLU A 83 -0.28 -15.23 19.34
C GLU A 83 -0.73 -15.77 17.97
N HIS A 84 -1.58 -15.04 17.25
CA HIS A 84 -2.11 -15.49 15.97
C HIS A 84 -1.11 -15.23 14.83
N ARG A 85 -0.56 -16.30 14.25
CA ARG A 85 0.36 -16.26 13.07
C ARG A 85 1.49 -15.23 13.16
N ARG A 86 1.97 -14.93 14.38
CA ARG A 86 2.95 -13.88 14.67
C ARG A 86 4.16 -13.96 13.74
N LYS A 87 4.74 -15.15 13.59
CA LYS A 87 5.99 -15.35 12.83
C LYS A 87 5.80 -15.06 11.34
N GLU A 88 4.68 -15.51 10.78
CA GLU A 88 4.31 -15.30 9.39
C GLU A 88 4.03 -13.82 9.14
N ILE A 89 3.26 -13.18 10.01
CA ILE A 89 2.96 -11.75 9.91
C ILE A 89 4.24 -10.91 10.04
N GLU A 90 5.10 -11.20 11.02
CA GLU A 90 6.37 -10.48 11.18
C GLU A 90 7.29 -10.63 9.95
N THR A 91 7.31 -11.80 9.34
CA THR A 91 8.11 -12.03 8.12
C THR A 91 7.51 -11.27 6.93
N SER A 92 6.21 -11.44 6.71
CA SER A 92 5.45 -10.79 5.65
C SER A 92 5.54 -9.26 5.72
N VAL A 93 5.31 -8.68 6.90
CA VAL A 93 5.22 -7.23 7.11
C VAL A 93 6.60 -6.60 7.29
N ALA A 94 7.34 -7.01 8.32
CA ALA A 94 8.53 -6.27 8.76
C ALA A 94 9.73 -6.46 7.82
N LYS A 95 9.79 -7.58 7.10
CA LYS A 95 10.89 -7.87 6.18
C LYS A 95 10.49 -7.61 4.73
N GLU A 96 9.43 -8.24 4.27
CA GLU A 96 9.12 -8.28 2.83
C GLU A 96 8.36 -7.04 2.37
N ALA A 97 7.19 -6.78 2.93
CA ALA A 97 6.33 -5.65 2.56
C ALA A 97 6.99 -4.29 2.84
N THR A 98 7.68 -4.18 3.97
CA THR A 98 8.45 -2.96 4.31
C THR A 98 9.56 -2.70 3.29
N HIS A 99 10.28 -3.74 2.85
CA HIS A 99 11.32 -3.60 1.84
C HIS A 99 10.75 -3.27 0.45
N TYR A 100 9.61 -3.86 0.09
CA TYR A 100 8.90 -3.51 -1.15
C TYR A 100 8.59 -2.00 -1.21
N VAL A 101 7.98 -1.44 -0.15
CA VAL A 101 7.63 -0.01 -0.16
C VAL A 101 8.85 0.90 -0.10
N GLU A 102 9.92 0.51 0.63
CA GLU A 102 11.18 1.26 0.65
C GLU A 102 11.83 1.27 -0.75
N ASN A 103 11.77 0.17 -1.50
CA ASN A 103 12.32 0.09 -2.86
C ASN A 103 11.45 0.76 -3.93
N ALA A 104 10.15 0.91 -3.70
CA ALA A 104 9.25 1.65 -4.58
C ALA A 104 9.45 3.16 -4.48
N GLN A 105 10.27 3.65 -3.54
CA GLN A 105 10.53 5.07 -3.37
C GLN A 105 11.31 5.64 -4.57
N MET A 106 10.84 6.77 -5.09
CA MET A 106 11.50 7.49 -6.16
C MET A 106 12.69 8.30 -5.64
N ALA A 107 13.59 8.70 -6.55
CA ALA A 107 14.82 9.42 -6.21
C ALA A 107 14.58 10.77 -5.49
N ASP A 108 13.40 11.37 -5.64
CA ASP A 108 13.03 12.61 -4.95
C ASP A 108 12.29 12.39 -3.61
N GLY A 109 12.18 11.14 -3.17
CA GLY A 109 11.53 10.75 -1.93
C GLY A 109 10.05 10.40 -2.05
N SER A 110 9.45 10.62 -3.22
CA SER A 110 8.02 10.36 -3.44
C SER A 110 7.73 8.88 -3.71
N TRP A 111 6.44 8.52 -3.64
CA TRP A 111 5.92 7.25 -4.13
C TRP A 111 4.80 7.53 -5.11
N TYR A 112 4.68 6.72 -6.16
CA TYR A 112 3.58 6.86 -7.11
C TYR A 112 2.29 6.26 -6.52
N GLY A 113 1.18 6.98 -6.67
CA GLY A 113 -0.16 6.52 -6.30
C GLY A 113 -0.95 6.09 -7.54
N ASN A 114 -1.41 4.84 -7.53
CA ASN A 114 -2.25 4.23 -8.56
C ASN A 114 -3.74 4.47 -8.32
N TRP A 115 -4.17 4.57 -7.06
CA TRP A 115 -5.59 4.62 -6.67
C TRP A 115 -6.02 5.99 -6.11
N GLY A 116 -5.11 6.96 -6.10
CA GLY A 116 -5.36 8.34 -5.69
C GLY A 116 -4.38 9.31 -6.36
N ILE A 117 -4.68 10.61 -6.30
CA ILE A 117 -3.88 11.66 -6.94
C ILE A 117 -2.92 12.27 -5.91
N CYS A 118 -1.60 12.19 -6.08
CA CYS A 118 -0.87 11.06 -6.67
C CYS A 118 0.28 10.73 -5.73
N TYR A 119 1.24 11.64 -5.62
CA TYR A 119 2.44 11.43 -4.81
C TYR A 119 2.24 11.74 -3.34
N THR A 120 1.46 12.77 -3.01
CA THR A 120 1.09 13.12 -1.63
C THR A 120 0.22 12.04 -1.01
N TYR A 121 -0.70 11.48 -1.80
CA TYR A 121 -1.56 10.36 -1.41
C TYR A 121 -0.72 9.13 -1.03
N ALA A 122 0.14 8.67 -1.93
CA ALA A 122 0.98 7.50 -1.67
C ALA A 122 1.99 7.76 -0.53
N ALA A 123 2.65 8.93 -0.50
CA ALA A 123 3.59 9.28 0.57
C ALA A 123 2.91 9.28 1.95
N TYR A 124 1.68 9.77 2.07
CA TYR A 124 0.91 9.69 3.30
C TYR A 124 0.69 8.24 3.76
N LEU A 125 0.25 7.36 2.86
CA LEU A 125 0.01 5.94 3.18
C LEU A 125 1.29 5.22 3.57
N VAL A 126 2.38 5.43 2.82
CA VAL A 126 3.67 4.80 3.08
C VAL A 126 4.25 5.24 4.41
N LEU A 127 4.31 6.55 4.68
CA LEU A 127 4.86 7.05 5.94
C LEU A 127 4.05 6.55 7.15
N ARG A 128 2.73 6.40 7.02
CA ARG A 128 1.89 5.78 8.06
C ARG A 128 2.19 4.31 8.27
N ALA A 129 2.33 3.53 7.19
CA ALA A 129 2.64 2.11 7.27
C ALA A 129 4.03 1.87 7.88
N LEU A 130 5.03 2.64 7.44
CA LEU A 130 6.38 2.62 8.01
C LEU A 130 6.36 2.96 9.51
N ALA A 131 5.61 3.98 9.92
CA ALA A 131 5.44 4.31 11.33
C ALA A 131 4.79 3.17 12.14
N ALA A 132 3.80 2.46 11.56
CA ALA A 132 3.13 1.34 12.21
C ALA A 132 4.07 0.16 12.54
N VAL A 133 5.16 0.01 11.77
CA VAL A 133 6.20 -1.00 11.98
C VAL A 133 7.45 -0.44 12.67
N GLY A 134 7.35 0.76 13.27
CA GLY A 134 8.41 1.36 14.08
C GLY A 134 9.54 2.06 13.30
N LYS A 135 9.35 2.30 11.99
CA LYS A 135 10.27 3.11 11.19
C LYS A 135 9.97 4.60 11.43
N THR A 136 11.03 5.35 11.65
CA THR A 136 11.00 6.78 12.01
C THR A 136 12.16 7.49 11.32
N ARG A 137 12.18 8.83 11.36
CA ARG A 137 13.33 9.63 10.87
C ARG A 137 14.66 9.29 11.54
N ARG A 138 14.66 8.58 12.68
CA ARG A 138 15.91 8.20 13.38
C ARG A 138 16.54 6.92 12.83
N ASN A 139 15.75 6.05 12.20
CA ASN A 139 16.17 4.69 11.83
C ASN A 139 15.76 4.28 10.41
N SER A 140 15.18 5.18 9.62
CA SER A 140 14.81 4.92 8.22
C SER A 140 15.11 6.15 7.37
N GLU A 141 16.01 5.97 6.40
CA GLU A 141 16.33 6.97 5.38
C GLU A 141 15.12 7.24 4.49
N ALA A 142 14.37 6.20 4.11
CA ALA A 142 13.16 6.33 3.31
C ALA A 142 12.13 7.26 3.99
N VAL A 143 11.96 7.14 5.31
CA VAL A 143 11.09 8.05 6.09
C VAL A 143 11.63 9.49 6.07
N CYS A 144 12.95 9.69 6.20
CA CYS A 144 13.55 11.02 6.13
C CYS A 144 13.26 11.71 4.80
N ILE A 145 13.62 11.06 3.69
CA ILE A 145 13.51 11.64 2.35
C ILE A 145 12.02 11.79 1.97
N GLY A 146 11.15 10.86 2.38
CA GLY A 146 9.70 10.97 2.18
C GLY A 146 9.06 12.13 2.93
N CYS A 147 9.49 12.40 4.18
CA CYS A 147 9.07 13.60 4.90
C CYS A 147 9.59 14.88 4.23
N ASP A 148 10.85 14.89 3.81
CA ASP A 148 11.48 16.04 3.16
C ASP A 148 10.80 16.35 1.81
N PHE A 149 10.39 15.30 1.06
CA PHE A 149 9.55 15.43 -0.12
C PHE A 149 8.26 16.19 0.21
N LEU A 150 7.46 15.71 1.17
CA LEU A 150 6.20 16.38 1.53
C LEU A 150 6.42 17.83 1.96
N LEU A 151 7.42 18.10 2.81
CA LEU A 151 7.74 19.45 3.25
C LEU A 151 8.12 20.36 2.07
N SER A 152 8.85 19.84 1.08
CA SER A 152 9.23 20.60 -0.11
C SER A 152 8.04 20.97 -1.02
N LYS A 153 6.88 20.31 -0.85
CA LYS A 153 5.67 20.50 -1.65
C LYS A 153 4.57 21.28 -0.93
N GLN A 154 4.84 21.77 0.28
CA GLN A 154 3.88 22.59 1.02
C GLN A 154 3.68 23.94 0.29
N LEU A 155 2.42 24.31 0.07
CA LEU A 155 2.04 25.60 -0.51
C LEU A 155 2.17 26.71 0.53
N GLU A 156 2.24 27.98 0.09
CA GLU A 156 2.29 29.14 0.99
C GLU A 156 1.08 29.21 1.95
N SER A 157 -0.06 28.64 1.56
CA SER A 157 -1.26 28.51 2.40
C SER A 157 -1.10 27.49 3.53
N GLY A 158 -0.02 26.70 3.54
CA GLY A 158 0.25 25.61 4.46
C GLY A 158 -0.33 24.25 4.04
N GLY A 159 -1.10 24.20 2.94
CA GLY A 159 -1.68 22.97 2.41
C GLY A 159 -0.84 22.26 1.35
N TRP A 160 -1.39 21.19 0.79
CA TRP A 160 -0.86 20.46 -0.36
C TRP A 160 -1.94 20.33 -1.43
N GLY A 161 -1.53 20.24 -2.70
CA GLY A 161 -2.48 19.92 -3.76
C GLY A 161 -1.76 19.48 -5.02
N GLU A 162 -2.36 18.51 -5.69
CA GLU A 162 -1.86 17.95 -6.94
C GLU A 162 -2.97 18.01 -8.00
N SER A 163 -2.55 18.26 -9.24
CA SER A 163 -3.44 18.12 -10.39
C SER A 163 -3.54 16.65 -10.79
N TYR A 164 -4.66 16.23 -11.38
CA TYR A 164 -4.79 14.90 -12.00
C TYR A 164 -3.72 14.63 -13.07
N LEU A 165 -3.13 15.69 -13.62
CA LEU A 165 -2.00 15.60 -14.56
C LEU A 165 -0.75 14.96 -13.94
N SER A 166 -0.62 14.94 -12.61
CA SER A 166 0.46 14.23 -11.91
C SER A 166 0.44 12.74 -12.22
N CYS A 167 -0.74 12.12 -12.30
CA CYS A 167 -0.89 10.70 -12.65
C CYS A 167 -0.46 10.43 -14.10
N ARG A 168 -0.84 11.33 -15.02
CA ARG A 168 -0.57 11.13 -16.45
C ARG A 168 0.90 11.31 -16.81
N ASN A 169 1.50 12.39 -16.31
CA ASN A 169 2.80 12.82 -16.81
C ASN A 169 3.96 12.20 -16.02
N LEU A 170 3.67 11.42 -14.97
CA LEU A 170 4.66 10.89 -14.02
C LEU A 170 5.63 11.97 -13.53
N VAL A 171 5.13 13.20 -13.41
CA VAL A 171 5.87 14.36 -12.91
C VAL A 171 5.07 15.03 -11.81
N ASN A 172 5.82 15.50 -10.82
CA ASN A 172 5.35 16.26 -9.67
C ASN A 172 4.84 17.65 -10.08
N LEU A 173 3.65 17.72 -10.67
CA LEU A 173 3.00 18.96 -11.07
C LEU A 173 2.12 19.47 -9.92
N PHE A 174 2.74 20.27 -9.05
CA PHE A 174 2.09 20.97 -7.93
C PHE A 174 1.57 22.36 -8.34
N THR A 175 1.10 22.52 -9.58
CA THR A 175 0.63 23.80 -10.11
C THR A 175 -0.87 23.79 -10.36
N PHE A 176 -1.58 24.65 -9.64
CA PHE A 176 -2.87 25.19 -10.06
C PHE A 176 -2.57 26.55 -10.70
N ASN A 177 -2.62 26.61 -12.03
CA ASN A 177 -2.70 27.88 -12.75
C ASN A 177 -4.18 28.20 -13.02
#